data_AF-A0A2S2QGR6-F1
#
_entry.id   AF-A0A2S2QGR6-F1
#
_cell.length_a   1.000
_cell.length_b   1.000
_cell.length_c   1.000
_cell.angle_alpha   90.00
_cell.angle_beta   90.00
_cell.angle_gamma   90.00
#
_symmetry.space_group_name_H-M   'P 1'
#
loop_
_entity.id
_entity.type
_entity.pdbx_description
1 polymer ?
#
loop_
_entity_poly.entity_id
_entity_poly.type
_entity_poly.pdbx_seq_one_letter_code
_entity_poly.pdbx_strand_id
1 'polypeptide(L)'
;ETKDNDINVLCVIGHEEFIVNNYESLTKCIRVTTNCRRFINNARTHKNDIKLTGPLIPEELEKATLKLIKNTQNIGFANELRELSNGKAVPANSKLFHLRPFIDSNGVIRVGGRLKNAATIDIFQRHPIALPSNCTFAKMLFREQHKSLMHGGPQILLTTIRLKYWPINGRNLARNTVHMFL
;
A
#
# COMPACT_ATOMS: atom_id res chain seq x y z
N GLU A 1 -30.15 26.11 23.97
CA GLU A 1 -30.01 25.50 22.62
C GLU A 1 -28.58 25.67 22.14
N THR A 2 -27.73 24.72 22.49
CA THR A 2 -26.32 24.69 22.07
C THR A 2 -26.23 24.04 20.69
N LYS A 3 -25.93 24.87 19.70
CA LYS A 3 -25.65 24.45 18.32
C LYS A 3 -24.53 23.40 18.32
N ASP A 4 -24.81 22.24 17.74
CA ASP A 4 -23.82 21.23 17.37
C ASP A 4 -22.73 21.92 16.53
N ASN A 5 -21.54 22.05 17.11
CA ASN A 5 -20.34 22.37 16.36
C ASN A 5 -19.91 21.08 15.66
N ASP A 6 -20.45 20.84 14.48
CA ASP A 6 -19.89 19.90 13.51
C ASP A 6 -18.45 20.32 13.21
N ILE A 7 -17.49 19.70 13.91
CA ILE A 7 -16.08 19.81 13.55
C ILE A 7 -15.93 19.00 12.25
N ASN A 8 -16.23 19.65 11.13
CA ASN A 8 -15.82 19.22 9.81
C ASN A 8 -14.30 19.35 9.73
N VAL A 9 -13.59 18.35 10.28
CA VAL A 9 -12.22 18.10 9.86
C VAL A 9 -12.32 17.71 8.40
N LEU A 10 -12.13 18.70 7.51
CA LEU A 10 -11.71 18.52 6.13
C LEU A 10 -10.35 17.80 6.19
N CYS A 11 -10.38 16.50 6.50
CA CYS A 11 -9.39 15.59 5.94
C CYS A 11 -9.66 15.71 4.46
N VAL A 12 -8.91 16.57 3.77
CA VAL A 12 -9.02 16.78 2.33
C VAL A 12 -8.85 15.41 1.70
N ILE A 13 -9.99 14.79 1.41
CA ILE A 13 -10.14 13.47 0.79
C ILE A 13 -9.48 13.49 -0.62
N GLY A 14 -9.15 14.69 -1.12
CA GLY A 14 -8.53 14.94 -2.42
C GLY A 14 -6.99 14.97 -2.48
N HIS A 15 -6.24 14.84 -1.38
CA HIS A 15 -4.75 14.87 -1.43
C HIS A 15 -4.09 13.74 -0.64
N GLU A 16 -4.60 12.51 -0.72
CA GLU A 16 -3.86 11.33 -0.22
C GLU A 16 -2.50 11.14 -0.95
N GLU A 17 -2.35 11.71 -2.16
CA GLU A 17 -1.09 11.83 -2.91
C GLU A 17 -0.03 12.67 -2.18
N PHE A 18 -0.45 13.71 -1.44
CA PHE A 18 0.45 14.61 -0.71
C PHE A 18 1.21 13.87 0.39
N ILE A 19 0.57 12.93 1.08
CA ILE A 19 1.23 12.17 2.16
C ILE A 19 2.25 11.18 1.59
N VAL A 20 2.03 10.59 0.42
CA VAL A 20 3.01 9.63 -0.12
C VAL A 20 4.19 10.35 -0.77
N ASN A 21 3.96 11.53 -1.36
CA ASN A 21 4.98 12.25 -2.13
C ASN A 21 5.93 13.12 -1.30
N ASN A 22 5.58 13.45 -0.06
CA ASN A 22 6.39 14.31 0.82
C ASN A 22 7.34 13.55 1.77
N TYR A 23 7.40 12.22 1.66
CA TYR A 23 8.22 11.41 2.56
C TYR A 23 9.24 10.59 1.78
N GLU A 24 10.45 10.54 2.33
CA GLU A 24 11.52 9.67 1.83
C GLU A 24 11.58 8.33 2.58
N SER A 25 11.00 8.28 3.79
CA SER A 25 10.94 7.09 4.65
C SER A 25 9.52 6.55 4.69
N LEU A 26 9.36 5.30 4.24
CA LEU A 26 8.09 4.57 4.31
C LEU A 26 7.63 4.37 5.76
N THR A 27 8.53 3.99 6.67
CA THR A 27 8.22 3.90 8.11
C THR A 27 7.67 5.23 8.66
N LYS A 28 8.29 6.38 8.34
CA LYS A 28 7.79 7.69 8.78
C LYS A 28 6.41 8.00 8.18
N CYS A 29 6.22 7.73 6.88
CA CYS A 29 4.94 7.90 6.20
C CYS A 29 3.83 7.07 6.86
N ILE A 30 4.08 5.80 7.17
CA ILE A 30 3.13 4.92 7.85
C ILE A 30 2.81 5.45 9.25
N ARG A 31 3.81 5.83 10.05
CA ARG A 31 3.61 6.36 11.41
C ARG A 31 2.80 7.65 11.42
N VAL A 32 3.08 8.58 10.51
CA VAL A 32 2.30 9.82 10.40
C VAL A 32 0.86 9.50 9.99
N THR A 33 0.67 8.69 8.95
CA THR A 33 -0.67 8.26 8.52
C THR A 33 -1.44 7.60 9.66
N THR A 34 -0.77 6.80 10.48
CA THR A 34 -1.35 6.15 11.65
C THR A 34 -1.80 7.16 12.70
N ASN A 35 -0.94 8.14 13.04
CA ASN A 35 -1.29 9.20 13.98
C ASN A 35 -2.44 10.08 13.47
N CYS A 36 -2.46 10.43 12.17
CA CYS A 36 -3.58 11.17 11.58
C CYS A 36 -4.89 10.39 11.72
N ARG A 37 -4.87 9.08 11.46
CA ARG A 37 -6.06 8.22 11.63
C ARG A 37 -6.50 8.14 13.10
N ARG A 38 -5.55 8.01 14.03
CA ARG A 38 -5.82 8.01 15.47
C ARG A 38 -6.43 9.32 15.93
N PHE A 39 -5.91 10.45 15.46
CA PHE A 39 -6.46 11.77 15.73
C PHE A 39 -7.89 11.88 15.23
N ILE A 40 -8.15 11.51 13.96
CA ILE A 40 -9.50 11.52 13.38
C ILE A 40 -10.45 10.65 14.19
N ASN A 41 -10.01 9.45 14.61
CA ASN A 41 -10.81 8.57 15.44
C ASN A 41 -11.16 9.23 16.78
N ASN A 42 -10.15 9.73 17.51
CA ASN A 42 -10.33 10.36 18.82
C ASN A 42 -11.08 11.71 18.77
N ALA A 43 -11.10 12.38 17.62
CA ALA A 43 -11.89 13.59 17.40
C ALA A 43 -13.37 13.26 17.17
N ARG A 44 -13.68 12.05 16.69
CA ARG A 44 -15.04 11.57 16.43
C ARG A 44 -15.65 10.78 17.60
N THR A 45 -14.83 10.32 18.54
CA THR A 45 -15.29 9.65 19.77
C THR A 45 -16.08 10.59 20.68
N HIS A 46 -17.17 10.09 21.27
CA HIS A 46 -17.97 10.83 22.26
C HIS A 46 -17.33 10.81 23.64
N LYS A 47 -17.90 11.57 24.59
CA LYS A 47 -17.32 11.79 25.94
C LYS A 47 -17.05 10.51 26.73
N ASN A 48 -17.82 9.45 26.49
CA ASN A 48 -17.72 8.17 27.20
C ASN A 48 -16.91 7.10 26.45
N ASP A 49 -16.45 7.41 25.23
CA ASP A 49 -15.69 6.46 24.43
C ASP A 49 -14.21 6.45 24.84
N ILE A 50 -13.60 5.28 24.79
CA ILE A 50 -12.17 5.12 25.08
C ILE A 50 -11.36 5.68 23.92
N LYS A 51 -10.59 6.73 24.19
CA LYS A 51 -9.64 7.30 23.23
C LYS A 51 -8.43 6.39 23.08
N LEU A 52 -7.96 6.26 21.84
CA LEU A 52 -6.73 5.55 21.53
C LEU A 52 -5.53 6.39 21.98
N THR A 53 -4.75 5.87 22.93
CA THR A 53 -3.56 6.53 23.49
C THR A 53 -2.38 5.55 23.57
N GLY A 54 -1.20 6.04 23.97
CA GLY A 54 0.00 5.20 24.13
C GLY A 54 0.75 4.90 22.83
N PRO A 55 1.65 3.90 22.81
CA PRO A 55 2.42 3.52 21.62
C PRO A 55 1.52 3.10 20.45
N LEU A 56 2.02 3.23 19.21
CA LEU A 56 1.34 2.71 18.02
C LEU A 56 1.44 1.19 18.01
N ILE A 57 0.29 0.50 17.89
CA ILE A 57 0.27 -0.96 17.85
C ILE A 57 0.38 -1.50 16.41
N PRO A 58 0.83 -2.75 16.21
CA PRO A 58 1.01 -3.33 14.87
C PRO A 58 -0.24 -3.27 13.99
N GLU A 59 -1.42 -3.50 14.56
CA GLU A 59 -2.69 -3.46 13.83
C GLU A 59 -2.99 -2.06 13.25
N GLU A 60 -2.66 -0.99 13.98
CA GLU A 60 -2.86 0.38 13.51
C GLU A 60 -1.92 0.69 12.33
N LEU A 61 -0.66 0.27 12.44
CA LEU A 61 0.35 0.40 11.39
C LEU A 61 -0.03 -0.39 10.14
N GLU A 62 -0.56 -1.60 10.30
CA GLU A 62 -1.04 -2.44 9.21
C GLU A 62 -2.23 -1.80 8.49
N LYS A 63 -3.24 -1.33 9.23
CA LYS A 63 -4.38 -0.62 8.66
C LYS A 63 -3.95 0.66 7.92
N ALA A 64 -2.97 1.40 8.45
CA ALA A 64 -2.43 2.58 7.78
C ALA A 64 -1.66 2.22 6.50
N THR A 65 -0.86 1.15 6.55
CA THR A 65 -0.15 0.62 5.39
C THR A 65 -1.12 0.21 4.29
N LEU A 66 -2.17 -0.53 4.65
CA LEU A 66 -3.22 -0.95 3.72
C LEU A 66 -3.92 0.25 3.07
N LYS A 67 -4.20 1.31 3.84
CA LYS A 67 -4.80 2.54 3.32
C LYS A 67 -3.89 3.21 2.28
N LEU A 68 -2.58 3.31 2.54
CA LEU A 68 -1.60 3.84 1.59
C LEU A 68 -1.51 3.01 0.29
N ILE A 69 -1.57 1.69 0.42
CA ILE A 69 -1.61 0.76 -0.71
C ILE A 69 -2.88 0.97 -1.55
N LYS A 70 -4.05 1.02 -0.91
CA LYS A 70 -5.32 1.29 -1.58
C LYS A 70 -5.27 2.58 -2.39
N ASN A 71 -4.79 3.66 -1.77
CA ASN A 71 -4.63 4.92 -2.47
C ASN A 71 -3.70 4.79 -3.69
N THR A 72 -2.55 4.14 -3.49
CA THR A 72 -1.59 3.88 -4.56
C THR A 72 -2.23 3.11 -5.73
N GLN A 73 -3.09 2.13 -5.44
CA GLN A 73 -3.82 1.37 -6.46
C GLN A 73 -4.95 2.18 -7.10
N ASN A 74 -5.69 2.99 -6.33
CA ASN A 74 -6.71 3.89 -6.87
C ASN A 74 -6.12 4.83 -7.92
N ILE A 75 -4.90 5.33 -7.69
CA ILE A 75 -4.22 6.21 -8.64
C ILE A 75 -3.68 5.41 -9.83
N GLY A 76 -2.92 4.34 -9.57
CA GLY A 76 -2.19 3.64 -10.63
C GLY A 76 -2.98 2.58 -11.40
N PHE A 77 -4.12 2.13 -10.88
CA PHE A 77 -4.96 1.05 -11.39
C PHE A 77 -6.46 1.39 -11.32
N ALA A 78 -6.81 2.67 -11.48
CA ALA A 78 -8.20 3.14 -11.37
C ALA A 78 -9.18 2.34 -12.24
N ASN A 79 -8.80 2.09 -13.50
CA ASN A 79 -9.63 1.37 -14.44
C ASN A 79 -9.74 -0.12 -14.07
N GLU A 80 -8.62 -0.75 -13.70
CA GLU A 80 -8.60 -2.15 -13.26
C GLU A 80 -9.43 -2.36 -11.99
N LEU A 81 -9.36 -1.44 -11.03
CA LEU A 81 -10.19 -1.47 -9.83
C LEU A 81 -11.68 -1.38 -10.19
N ARG A 82 -12.06 -0.49 -11.11
CA ARG A 82 -13.44 -0.36 -11.56
C ARG A 82 -13.94 -1.64 -12.21
N GLU A 83 -13.19 -2.22 -13.14
CA GLU A 83 -13.60 -3.46 -13.83
C GLU A 83 -13.70 -4.63 -12.86
N LEU A 84 -12.68 -4.82 -12.00
CA LEU A 84 -12.67 -5.92 -11.02
C LEU A 84 -13.79 -5.77 -9.98
N SER A 85 -14.11 -4.55 -9.55
CA SER A 85 -15.21 -4.31 -8.60
C SER A 85 -16.58 -4.65 -9.21
N ASN A 86 -16.71 -4.57 -10.54
CA ASN A 86 -17.90 -4.97 -11.28
C ASN A 86 -17.91 -6.46 -11.65
N GLY A 87 -16.99 -7.26 -11.11
CA GLY A 87 -16.85 -8.69 -11.43
C GLY A 87 -16.34 -8.96 -12.84
N LYS A 88 -15.79 -7.96 -13.53
CA LYS A 88 -15.23 -8.09 -14.88
C LYS A 88 -13.73 -8.34 -14.83
N ALA A 89 -13.20 -8.93 -15.89
CA ALA A 89 -11.75 -9.02 -16.08
C ALA A 89 -11.17 -7.62 -16.36
N VAL A 90 -9.90 -7.40 -15.99
CA VAL A 90 -9.19 -6.17 -16.38
C VAL A 90 -9.04 -6.08 -17.90
N PRO A 91 -8.89 -4.88 -18.48
CA PRO A 91 -8.69 -4.70 -19.91
C PRO A 91 -7.48 -5.49 -20.45
N ALA A 92 -7.58 -6.00 -21.67
CA ALA A 92 -6.51 -6.79 -22.30
C ALA A 92 -5.18 -6.02 -22.48
N ASN A 93 -5.24 -4.69 -22.58
CA ASN A 93 -4.06 -3.83 -22.65
C ASN A 93 -3.46 -3.48 -21.27
N SER A 94 -4.10 -3.88 -20.17
CA SER A 94 -3.57 -3.68 -18.83
C SER A 94 -2.32 -4.54 -18.61
N LYS A 95 -1.33 -3.95 -17.94
CA LYS A 95 -0.12 -4.68 -17.48
C LYS A 95 -0.46 -5.78 -16.47
N LEU A 96 -1.67 -5.76 -15.90
CA LEU A 96 -2.15 -6.77 -14.98
C LEU A 96 -2.86 -7.95 -15.68
N PHE A 97 -3.28 -7.83 -16.95
CA PHE A 97 -4.14 -8.82 -17.60
C PHE A 97 -3.66 -10.27 -17.48
N HIS A 98 -2.42 -10.53 -17.90
CA HIS A 98 -1.81 -11.88 -17.83
C HIS A 98 -1.50 -12.35 -16.41
N LEU A 99 -1.56 -11.45 -15.43
CA LEU A 99 -1.33 -11.75 -14.02
C LEU A 99 -2.62 -12.16 -13.30
N ARG A 100 -3.75 -12.34 -14.02
CA ARG A 100 -5.04 -12.79 -13.48
C ARG A 100 -5.39 -12.08 -12.15
N PRO A 101 -5.51 -10.74 -12.18
CA PRO A 101 -5.64 -9.95 -10.97
C PRO A 101 -7.04 -10.14 -10.36
N PHE A 102 -7.13 -9.97 -9.05
CA PHE A 102 -8.40 -9.99 -8.32
C PHE A 102 -8.34 -9.05 -7.11
N ILE A 103 -9.51 -8.64 -6.59
CA ILE A 103 -9.62 -7.84 -5.37
C ILE A 103 -9.77 -8.80 -4.17
N ASP A 104 -8.96 -8.62 -3.13
CA ASP A 104 -9.06 -9.42 -1.90
C ASP A 104 -10.11 -8.87 -0.91
N SER A 105 -10.28 -9.55 0.23
CA SER A 105 -11.19 -9.11 1.31
C SER A 105 -10.83 -7.75 1.90
N ASN A 106 -9.57 -7.33 1.75
CA ASN A 106 -9.12 -6.03 2.16
C ASN A 106 -9.39 -4.96 1.10
N GLY A 107 -9.92 -5.28 -0.07
CA GLY A 107 -10.19 -4.31 -1.13
C GLY A 107 -8.94 -3.84 -1.87
N VAL A 108 -7.88 -4.66 -1.95
CA VAL A 108 -6.68 -4.37 -2.76
C VAL A 108 -6.53 -5.38 -3.90
N ILE A 109 -5.99 -4.91 -5.02
CA ILE A 109 -5.65 -5.78 -6.15
C ILE A 109 -4.45 -6.66 -5.79
N ARG A 110 -4.62 -7.96 -5.96
CA ARG A 110 -3.55 -8.97 -5.89
C ARG A 110 -3.36 -9.61 -7.25
N VAL A 111 -2.16 -10.14 -7.49
CA VAL A 111 -1.88 -10.94 -8.69
C VAL A 111 -2.19 -12.40 -8.45
N GLY A 112 -2.84 -13.02 -9.42
CA GLY A 112 -3.09 -14.46 -9.48
C GLY A 112 -2.08 -15.21 -10.35
N GLY A 113 -2.27 -16.54 -10.44
CA GLY A 113 -1.78 -17.33 -11.56
C GLY A 113 -0.39 -17.99 -11.46
N ARG A 114 0.49 -17.62 -10.53
CA ARG A 114 1.85 -18.22 -10.47
C ARG A 114 1.93 -19.55 -9.72
N LEU A 115 0.98 -19.85 -8.83
CA LEU A 115 1.09 -20.95 -7.87
C LEU A 115 -0.22 -21.73 -7.71
N LYS A 116 -0.87 -22.12 -8.83
CA LYS A 116 -2.03 -23.03 -8.74
C LYS A 116 -1.67 -24.41 -8.15
N ASN A 117 -0.39 -24.80 -8.18
CA ASN A 117 0.06 -26.14 -7.80
C ASN A 117 0.95 -26.19 -6.55
N ALA A 118 1.16 -25.07 -5.83
CA ALA A 118 2.00 -25.03 -4.64
C ALA A 118 1.13 -24.86 -3.39
N ALA A 119 0.49 -25.94 -2.96
CA ALA A 119 -0.40 -25.96 -1.80
C ALA A 119 0.30 -25.58 -0.49
N THR A 120 1.62 -25.77 -0.42
CA THR A 120 2.47 -25.59 0.78
C THR A 120 3.01 -24.17 1.00
N ILE A 121 2.71 -23.22 0.11
CA ILE A 121 3.18 -21.83 0.23
C ILE A 121 2.09 -20.97 0.89
N ASP A 122 2.51 -20.15 1.86
CA ASP A 122 1.69 -19.18 2.58
C ASP A 122 0.84 -18.31 1.63
N ILE A 123 -0.39 -17.99 2.05
CA ILE A 123 -1.37 -17.32 1.20
C ILE A 123 -0.92 -15.93 0.76
N PHE A 124 -0.09 -15.24 1.56
CA PHE A 124 0.45 -13.92 1.23
C PHE A 124 1.56 -14.00 0.18
N GLN A 125 2.37 -15.07 0.18
CA GLN A 125 3.31 -15.36 -0.89
C GLN A 125 2.61 -15.84 -2.17
N ARG A 126 1.45 -16.47 -2.04
CA ARG A 126 0.67 -16.99 -3.18
C ARG A 126 0.11 -15.88 -4.06
N HIS A 127 -0.31 -14.77 -3.45
CA HIS A 127 -1.00 -13.67 -4.11
C HIS A 127 -0.45 -12.31 -3.69
N PRO A 128 0.73 -11.90 -4.18
CA PRO A 128 1.32 -10.62 -3.81
C PRO A 128 0.46 -9.44 -4.26
N ILE A 129 0.54 -8.34 -3.50
CA ILE A 129 -0.24 -7.12 -3.75
C ILE A 129 0.32 -6.40 -4.98
N ALA A 130 -0.51 -6.15 -5.99
CA ALA A 130 -0.07 -5.43 -7.18
C ALA A 130 0.32 -3.99 -6.83
N LEU A 131 1.52 -3.55 -7.22
CA LEU A 131 1.98 -2.17 -7.04
C LEU A 131 2.29 -1.53 -8.39
N PRO A 132 1.78 -0.32 -8.67
CA PRO A 132 2.21 0.49 -9.80
C PRO A 132 3.73 0.74 -9.73
N SER A 133 4.39 0.69 -10.88
CA SER A 133 5.86 0.79 -10.97
C SER A 133 6.39 2.18 -10.64
N ASN A 134 5.60 3.22 -10.94
CA ASN A 134 6.00 4.62 -10.85
C ASN A 134 5.19 5.35 -9.76
N CYS A 135 5.08 4.76 -8.57
CA CYS A 135 4.51 5.44 -7.42
C CYS A 135 5.58 5.66 -6.34
N THR A 136 5.41 6.73 -5.56
CA THR A 136 6.36 7.07 -4.49
C THR A 136 6.37 6.01 -3.40
N PHE A 137 5.23 5.35 -3.14
CA PHE A 137 5.16 4.20 -2.21
C PHE A 137 6.12 3.08 -2.60
N ALA A 138 6.11 2.64 -3.87
CA ALA A 138 7.03 1.61 -4.34
C ALA A 138 8.49 2.07 -4.27
N LYS A 139 8.79 3.33 -4.61
CA LYS A 139 10.16 3.88 -4.49
C LYS A 139 10.67 3.87 -3.04
N MET A 140 9.85 4.32 -2.09
CA MET A 140 10.20 4.28 -0.67
C MET A 140 10.39 2.84 -0.17
N LEU A 141 9.47 1.93 -0.55
CA LEU A 141 9.56 0.51 -0.21
C LEU A 141 10.89 -0.10 -0.69
N PHE A 142 11.26 0.12 -1.95
CA PHE A 142 12.50 -0.40 -2.50
C PHE A 142 13.74 0.15 -1.78
N ARG A 143 13.76 1.45 -1.47
CA ARG A 143 14.88 2.08 -0.73
C ARG A 143 15.02 1.54 0.69
N GLU A 144 13.92 1.41 1.41
CA GLU A 144 13.95 0.89 2.78
C GLU A 144 14.37 -0.58 2.82
N GLN A 145 13.85 -1.40 1.90
CA GLN A 145 14.25 -2.79 1.76
C GLN A 145 15.72 -2.93 1.34
N HIS A 146 16.22 -2.07 0.44
CA HIS A 146 17.63 -2.07 0.05
C HIS A 146 18.55 -1.81 1.24
N LYS A 147 18.21 -0.82 2.09
CA LYS A 147 18.94 -0.55 3.34
C LYS A 147 18.85 -1.72 4.33
N SER A 148 17.66 -2.30 4.51
CA SER A 148 17.46 -3.46 5.39
C SER A 148 18.24 -4.70 4.95
N LEU A 149 18.53 -4.83 3.65
CA LEU A 149 19.32 -5.91 3.07
C LEU A 149 20.82 -5.58 3.00
N MET A 150 21.28 -4.57 3.75
CA MET A 150 22.68 -4.12 3.78
C MET A 150 23.23 -3.84 2.38
N HIS A 151 22.45 -3.14 1.55
CA HIS A 151 22.78 -2.80 0.15
C HIS A 151 22.93 -4.02 -0.77
N GLY A 152 22.17 -5.08 -0.49
CA GLY A 152 22.10 -6.27 -1.35
C GLY A 152 21.71 -5.94 -2.79
N GLY A 153 22.27 -6.73 -3.73
CA GLY A 153 22.10 -6.48 -5.16
C GLY A 153 20.64 -6.53 -5.67
N PRO A 154 20.38 -6.08 -6.92
CA PRO A 154 19.02 -5.88 -7.44
C PRO A 154 18.15 -7.15 -7.42
N GLN A 155 18.76 -8.32 -7.61
CA GLN A 155 18.05 -9.59 -7.66
C GLN A 155 17.52 -10.01 -6.28
N ILE A 156 18.33 -9.85 -5.22
CA ILE A 156 17.93 -10.15 -3.84
C ILE A 156 16.82 -9.19 -3.43
N LEU A 157 17.03 -7.89 -3.67
CA LEU A 157 16.04 -6.85 -3.38
C LEU A 157 14.67 -7.16 -4.02
N LEU A 158 14.66 -7.46 -5.32
CA LEU A 158 13.43 -7.77 -6.04
C LEU A 158 12.75 -9.03 -5.51
N THR A 159 13.53 -10.06 -5.18
CA THR A 159 13.00 -11.35 -4.71
C THR A 159 12.34 -11.18 -3.34
N THR A 160 12.98 -10.46 -2.42
CA THR A 160 12.43 -10.14 -1.10
C THR A 160 11.13 -9.33 -1.21
N ILE A 161 11.09 -8.32 -2.07
CA ILE A 161 9.87 -7.51 -2.28
C ILE A 161 8.73 -8.37 -2.84
N ARG A 162 9.05 -9.30 -3.75
CA ARG A 162 8.08 -10.20 -4.37
C ARG A 162 7.41 -11.21 -3.42
N LEU A 163 7.92 -11.35 -2.19
CA LEU A 163 7.27 -12.15 -1.17
C LEU A 163 5.91 -11.56 -0.74
N LYS A 164 5.74 -10.22 -0.81
CA LYS A 164 4.52 -9.53 -0.39
C LYS A 164 3.91 -8.64 -1.47
N TYR A 165 4.72 -8.10 -2.36
CA TYR A 165 4.31 -7.09 -3.34
C TYR A 165 4.72 -7.49 -4.76
N TRP A 166 3.85 -7.21 -5.72
CA TRP A 166 4.13 -7.37 -7.14
C TRP A 166 4.26 -6.01 -7.82
N PRO A 167 5.44 -5.36 -7.73
CA PRO A 167 5.69 -4.12 -8.44
C PRO A 167 5.74 -4.40 -9.94
N ILE A 168 4.86 -3.72 -10.68
CA ILE A 168 4.96 -3.65 -12.14
C ILE A 168 6.33 -3.11 -12.48
N ASN A 169 6.97 -3.65 -13.51
CA ASN A 169 8.34 -3.30 -13.90
C ASN A 169 9.38 -3.33 -12.73
N GLY A 170 9.17 -4.20 -11.73
CA GLY A 170 9.99 -4.23 -10.51
C GLY A 170 11.49 -4.47 -10.74
N ARG A 171 11.87 -5.12 -11.85
CA ARG A 171 13.29 -5.31 -12.23
C ARG A 171 14.01 -3.99 -12.43
N ASN A 172 13.40 -3.08 -13.20
CA ASN A 172 14.01 -1.76 -13.45
C ASN A 172 14.04 -0.94 -12.16
N LEU A 173 12.99 -1.02 -11.34
CA LEU A 173 12.94 -0.31 -10.06
C LEU A 173 14.03 -0.80 -9.08
N ALA A 174 14.27 -2.11 -9.01
CA ALA A 174 15.37 -2.69 -8.24
C ALA A 174 16.73 -2.17 -8.71
N ARG A 175 16.97 -2.26 -10.03
CA ARG A 175 18.24 -1.84 -10.64
C ARG A 175 18.52 -0.36 -10.38
N ASN A 176 17.53 0.50 -10.61
CA ASN A 176 17.66 1.94 -10.39
C ASN A 176 17.86 2.29 -8.92
N THR A 177 17.21 1.55 -8.00
CA THR A 177 17.37 1.78 -6.56
C THR A 177 18.80 1.47 -6.14
N VAL A 178 19.37 0.33 -6.54
CA VAL A 178 20.74 -0.04 -6.17
C VAL A 178 21.75 0.95 -6.74
N HIS A 179 21.64 1.32 -8.02
CA HIS A 179 22.55 2.28 -8.65
C HIS A 179 22.52 3.68 -8.03
N MET A 180 21.43 4.09 -7.38
CA MET A 180 21.35 5.40 -6.71
C MET A 180 22.25 5.48 -5.47
N PHE A 181 22.69 4.35 -4.91
CA PHE A 181 23.52 4.26 -3.71
C PHE A 181 24.93 3.72 -3.98
N LEU A 182 25.29 3.54 -5.26
CA LEU A 182 26.65 3.27 -5.72
C LEU A 182 27.28 4.57 -6.18
#